data_AF-A0A6L6EMI0-F1
#
_entry.id   AF-A0A6L6EMI0-F1
#
_cell.length_a   1.000
_cell.length_b   1.000
_cell.length_c   1.000
_cell.angle_alpha   90.00
_cell.angle_beta   90.00
_cell.angle_gamma   90.00
#
_symmetry.space_group_name_H-M   'P 1'
#
loop_
_entity.id
_entity.type
_entity.pdbx_description
1 polymer ?
#
loop_
_entity_poly.entity_id
_entity_poly.type
_entity_poly.pdbx_seq_one_letter_code
_entity_poly.pdbx_strand_id
1 'polypeptide(L)'
;ELILSVESSANMAVVKTPPGGAQLLASALDRGSGIGAFINVIGTIAGDDTVLVISKKSDGGASLAKELLGIAQPSTSTSTAPSKVSSRKAKK
;
A
#
# COMPACT_ATOMS: atom_id res chain seq x y z
N GLU A 1 -3.63 10.92 4.10
CA GLU A 1 -3.21 9.52 4.26
C GLU A 1 -4.44 8.71 4.68
N LEU A 2 -4.85 7.71 3.91
CA LEU A 2 -6.12 6.98 4.15
C LEU A 2 -5.94 5.61 4.81
N ILE A 3 -4.72 5.08 4.80
CA ILE A 3 -4.38 3.76 5.34
C ILE A 3 -3.59 4.01 6.63
N LEU A 4 -4.13 3.58 7.76
CA LEU A 4 -3.50 3.68 9.08
C LEU A 4 -2.77 2.39 9.46
N SER A 5 -3.36 1.24 9.15
CA SER A 5 -2.76 -0.07 9.32
C SER A 5 -3.38 -1.08 8.36
N VAL A 6 -2.65 -2.18 8.12
CA VAL A 6 -3.14 -3.28 7.30
C VAL A 6 -2.77 -4.60 7.98
N GLU A 7 -3.76 -5.44 8.21
CA GLU A 7 -3.62 -6.81 8.73
C GLU A 7 -4.09 -7.81 7.66
N SER A 8 -3.74 -9.09 7.81
CA SER A 8 -4.19 -10.12 6.88
C SER A 8 -4.63 -11.40 7.58
N SER A 9 -5.62 -12.08 6.99
CA SER A 9 -6.09 -13.39 7.41
C SER A 9 -6.53 -14.20 6.20
N ALA A 10 -5.96 -15.39 6.01
CA ALA A 10 -6.23 -16.27 4.86
C ALA A 10 -6.21 -15.51 3.51
N ASN A 11 -7.36 -15.38 2.85
CA ASN A 11 -7.50 -14.68 1.57
C ASN A 11 -7.82 -13.19 1.71
N MET A 12 -7.78 -12.61 2.91
CA MET A 12 -8.31 -11.28 3.18
C MET A 12 -7.23 -10.35 3.72
N ALA A 13 -7.32 -9.07 3.35
CA ALA A 13 -6.62 -7.97 4.00
C ALA A 13 -7.64 -7.05 4.67
N VAL A 14 -7.34 -6.63 5.90
CA VAL A 14 -8.14 -5.71 6.70
C VAL A 14 -7.39 -4.40 6.79
N VAL A 15 -7.95 -3.34 6.23
CA VAL A 15 -7.33 -2.02 6.20
C VAL A 15 -8.05 -1.10 7.15
N LYS A 16 -7.31 -0.44 8.06
CA LYS A 16 -7.85 0.61 8.91
C LYS A 16 -7.67 1.97 8.26
N THR A 17 -8.70 2.79 8.36
CA THR A 17 -8.73 4.16 7.86
C THR A 17 -9.07 5.13 8.99
N PRO A 18 -8.89 6.45 8.81
CA PRO A 18 -9.53 7.43 9.67
C PRO A 18 -11.06 7.26 9.65
N PRO A 19 -11.79 7.80 10.65
CA PRO A 19 -13.25 7.78 10.69
C PRO A 19 -13.88 8.32 9.40
N GLY A 20 -14.85 7.59 8.85
CA GLY A 20 -15.50 7.90 7.57
C GLY A 20 -14.63 7.70 6.31
N GLY A 21 -13.38 7.26 6.45
CA GLY A 21 -12.42 7.12 5.36
C GLY A 21 -12.58 5.84 4.53
N ALA A 22 -13.29 4.84 5.03
CA ALA A 22 -13.33 3.51 4.42
C ALA A 22 -13.96 3.51 3.03
N GLN A 23 -15.06 4.24 2.84
CA GLN A 23 -15.76 4.29 1.54
C GLN A 23 -14.90 4.95 0.46
N LEU A 24 -14.17 6.01 0.81
CA LEU A 24 -13.28 6.69 -0.12
C LEU A 24 -12.11 5.78 -0.52
N LEU A 25 -11.53 5.06 0.44
CA LEU A 25 -10.47 4.08 0.17
C LEU A 25 -10.97 2.93 -0.71
N ALA A 26 -12.10 2.31 -0.37
CA ALA A 26 -12.66 1.20 -1.15
C ALA A 26 -12.95 1.63 -2.60
N SER A 27 -13.54 2.81 -2.79
CA SER A 27 -13.76 3.39 -4.11
C SER A 27 -12.45 3.60 -4.90
N ALA A 28 -11.37 3.97 -4.23
CA ALA A 28 -10.05 4.09 -4.86
C ALA A 28 -9.45 2.72 -5.24
N LEU A 29 -9.62 1.70 -4.39
CA LEU A 29 -9.17 0.33 -4.65
C LEU A 29 -9.95 -0.33 -5.79
N ASP A 30 -11.26 -0.11 -5.86
CA ASP A 30 -12.10 -0.66 -6.93
C ASP A 30 -11.73 -0.06 -8.29
N ARG A 31 -11.48 1.26 -8.34
CA ARG A 31 -10.96 1.92 -9.56
C ARG A 31 -9.61 1.34 -9.98
N GLY A 32 -8.67 1.19 -9.04
CA GLY A 32 -7.34 0.63 -9.31
C GLY A 32 -7.36 -0.83 -9.77
N SER A 33 -8.30 -1.63 -9.22
CA SER A 33 -8.50 -3.03 -9.62
C SER A 33 -8.99 -3.15 -11.06
N GLY A 34 -9.86 -2.23 -11.51
CA GLY A 34 -10.34 -2.17 -12.90
C GLY A 34 -9.26 -1.87 -13.95
N ILE A 35 -8.13 -1.28 -13.53
CA ILE A 35 -7.00 -0.91 -14.41
C ILE A 35 -5.84 -1.93 -14.33
N GLY A 36 -6.02 -3.05 -13.62
CA GLY A 36 -5.03 -4.12 -13.51
C GLY A 36 -3.90 -3.85 -12.50
N ALA A 37 -4.03 -2.82 -11.65
CA ALA A 37 -3.03 -2.48 -10.64
C ALA A 37 -3.01 -3.48 -9.46
N PHE A 38 -4.10 -4.23 -9.25
CA PHE A 38 -4.20 -5.28 -8.24
C PHE A 38 -4.45 -6.64 -8.92
N ILE A 39 -3.44 -7.50 -8.88
CA ILE A 39 -3.56 -8.85 -9.42
C ILE A 39 -4.19 -9.73 -8.33
N ASN A 40 -5.39 -10.26 -8.59
CA ASN A 40 -6.11 -11.23 -7.76
C ASN A 40 -7.05 -10.69 -6.66
N VAL A 41 -7.66 -9.52 -6.79
CA VAL A 41 -8.78 -9.10 -5.91
C VAL A 41 -10.13 -9.64 -6.47
N ILE A 42 -10.97 -10.18 -5.60
CA ILE A 42 -12.40 -10.51 -5.87
C ILE A 42 -13.24 -9.23 -5.74
N GLY A 43 -13.04 -8.48 -4.66
CA GLY A 43 -13.75 -7.24 -4.38
C GLY A 43 -13.38 -6.66 -3.02
N THR A 44 -14.01 -5.54 -2.68
CA THR A 44 -13.84 -4.84 -1.40
C THR A 44 -15.18 -4.61 -0.69
N ILE A 45 -15.16 -4.50 0.64
CA ILE A 45 -16.31 -4.10 1.47
C ILE A 45 -15.84 -2.99 2.41
N ALA A 46 -16.51 -1.84 2.36
CA ALA A 46 -16.26 -0.71 3.25
C ALA A 46 -17.26 -0.66 4.41
N GLY A 47 -16.73 -0.53 5.62
CA GLY A 47 -17.47 -0.04 6.79
C GLY A 47 -17.32 1.48 6.93
N ASP A 48 -17.11 1.93 8.17
CA ASP A 48 -16.83 3.34 8.49
C ASP A 48 -15.32 3.64 8.52
N ASP A 49 -14.59 2.89 9.34
CA ASP A 49 -13.14 3.03 9.58
C ASP A 49 -12.33 1.83 9.07
N THR A 50 -12.98 0.88 8.39
CA THR A 50 -12.40 -0.41 8.00
C THR A 50 -12.80 -0.80 6.59
N VAL A 51 -11.82 -1.23 5.79
CA VAL A 51 -12.05 -1.84 4.48
C VAL A 51 -11.55 -3.28 4.48
N LEU A 52 -12.37 -4.18 3.97
CA LEU A 52 -12.04 -5.57 3.75
C LEU A 52 -11.71 -5.77 2.27
N VAL A 53 -10.55 -6.33 1.96
CA VAL A 53 -10.13 -6.64 0.59
C VAL A 53 -9.98 -8.14 0.46
N ILE A 54 -10.68 -8.74 -0.50
CA ILE A 54 -10.80 -10.19 -0.64
C ILE A 54 -9.99 -10.65 -1.85
N SER A 55 -9.05 -11.58 -1.65
CA SER A 55 -8.26 -12.20 -2.71
C SER A 55 -8.98 -13.38 -3.36
N LYS A 56 -8.66 -13.63 -4.64
CA LYS A 56 -9.04 -14.84 -5.38
C LYS A 56 -8.36 -16.09 -4.86
N LYS A 57 -7.16 -15.97 -4.29
CA LYS A 57 -6.41 -17.10 -3.73
C LYS A 57 -6.74 -17.26 -2.25
N SER A 58 -6.92 -18.50 -1.79
CA SER A 58 -7.25 -18.83 -0.40
C SER A 58 -6.23 -18.34 0.63
N ASP A 59 -4.99 -18.09 0.22
CA ASP A 59 -3.86 -17.61 1.02
C ASP A 59 -3.35 -16.22 0.59
N GLY A 60 -4.12 -15.52 -0.27
CA GLY A 60 -3.67 -14.28 -0.91
C GLY A 60 -3.68 -13.03 -0.02
N GLY A 61 -4.18 -13.11 1.22
CA GLY A 61 -4.35 -11.96 2.11
C GLY A 61 -3.04 -11.25 2.47
N ALA A 62 -1.97 -12.02 2.70
CA ALA A 62 -0.65 -11.46 3.03
C ALA A 62 -0.03 -10.69 1.85
N SER A 63 -0.26 -11.14 0.61
CA SER A 63 0.19 -10.41 -0.60
C SER A 63 -0.58 -9.10 -0.75
N LEU A 64 -1.90 -9.14 -0.58
CA LEU A 64 -2.74 -7.95 -0.61
C LEU A 64 -2.30 -6.92 0.43
N ALA A 65 -2.05 -7.35 1.66
CA ALA A 65 -1.59 -6.46 2.72
C ALA A 65 -0.27 -5.76 2.36
N LYS A 66 0.67 -6.51 1.80
CA LYS A 66 1.97 -5.96 1.34
C LYS A 66 1.80 -4.96 0.21
N GLU A 67 0.95 -5.25 -0.77
CA GLU A 67 0.66 -4.35 -1.89
C GLU A 67 -0.01 -3.05 -1.40
N LEU A 68 -1.01 -3.17 -0.51
CA LEU A 68 -1.73 -2.03 0.07
C LEU A 68 -0.81 -1.12 0.90
N LEU A 69 0.08 -1.71 1.71
CA LEU A 69 1.11 -0.95 2.43
C LEU A 69 2.09 -0.24 1.49
N GLY A 70 2.43 -0.86 0.35
CA GLY A 70 3.27 -0.25 -0.68
C GLY A 70 2.64 0.99 -1.33
N ILE A 71 1.31 1.05 -1.42
CA ILE A 71 0.56 2.19 -1.96
C ILE A 71 0.40 3.30 -0.91
N ALA A 72 0.33 2.93 0.37
CA ALA A 72 0.24 3.88 1.48
C ALA A 72 1.52 4.70 1.65
N GLN A 73 2.67 4.12 1.31
CA GLN A 73 3.95 4.81 1.41
C GLN A 73 4.09 5.85 0.29
N PRO A 74 4.36 7.13 0.61
CA PRO A 74 4.71 8.09 -0.42
C PRO A 74 5.95 7.58 -1.14
N SER A 75 5.91 7.54 -2.47
CA SER A 75 7.09 7.30 -3.28
C SER A 75 8.10 8.38 -2.94
N THR A 76 9.03 8.09 -2.03
CA THR A 76 10.25 8.85 -1.89
C THR A 76 11.06 8.52 -3.13
N SER A 77 10.82 9.30 -4.19
CA SER A 77 11.77 9.46 -5.28
C SER A 77 13.06 9.96 -4.66
N THR A 78 13.93 9.02 -4.31
CA THR A 78 15.30 9.31 -3.90
C THR A 78 16.02 9.79 -5.14
N SER A 79 15.96 11.11 -5.35
CA SER A 79 16.85 11.85 -6.23
C SER A 79 18.29 11.56 -5.79
N THR A 80 18.99 10.73 -6.56
CA THR A 80 20.43 10.51 -6.45
C THR A 80 21.15 11.82 -6.78
N ALA A 81 21.51 12.59 -5.75
CA ALA A 81 22.43 13.72 -5.86
C ALA A 81 23.88 13.24 -5.72
N PRO A 82 24.85 13.84 -6.45
CA PRO A 82 26.20 13.31 -6.60
C PRO A 82 27.01 13.51 -5.32
N SER A 83 27.74 12.48 -4.90
CA SER A 83 28.68 12.55 -3.79
C SER A 83 29.80 13.54 -4.11
N LYS A 84 29.82 14.69 -3.44
CA LYS A 84 31.04 15.50 -3.31
C LYS A 84 32.05 14.69 -2.48
N VAL A 85 33.06 14.13 -3.16
CA VAL A 85 34.25 13.60 -2.47
C VAL A 85 35.10 14.80 -2.04
N SER A 86 35.05 15.05 -0.73
CA SER A 86 35.88 16.01 -0.02
C SER A 86 37.35 15.55 -0.03
N SER A 87 38.21 16.54 -0.24
CA SER A 87 39.66 16.54 -0.17
C SER A 87 40.25 15.75 1.01
N ARG A 88 41.27 14.92 0.72
CA ARG A 88 42.36 14.66 1.67
C ARG A 88 43.72 14.89 1.01
N LYS A 89 44.37 15.91 1.55
CA LYS A 89 45.74 16.34 1.36
C LYS A 89 46.67 15.28 1.98
N ALA A 90 47.61 14.72 1.20
CA ALA A 90 48.74 13.97 1.74
C ALA A 90 50.04 14.44 1.06
N LYS A 91 50.81 15.12 1.90
CA LYS A 91 52.12 15.74 1.73
C LYS A 91 53.18 14.68 1.40
N LYS A 92 53.97 14.89 0.34
CA LYS A 92 55.39 14.53 0.27
C LYS A 92 56.08 15.42 -0.75
#